data_AF-A0A741N021-F1
#
_entry.id   AF-A0A741N021-F1
#
_cell.length_a   1.000
_cell.length_b   1.000
_cell.length_c   1.000
_cell.angle_alpha   90.00
_cell.angle_beta   90.00
_cell.angle_gamma   90.00
#
_symmetry.space_group_name_H-M   'P 1'
#
loop_
_entity.id
_entity.type
_entity.pdbx_description
1 polymer ?
#
loop_
_entity_poly.entity_id
_entity_poly.type
_entity_poly.pdbx_seq_one_letter_code
_entity_poly.pdbx_strand_id
1 'polypeptide(L)'
;MLNPKNGAMYFCNAEEIEKDYTPANDTQITLSPITDFEKYSSSDEVVEALQIPLLGGIRRFMGLTNINLTLRLSQKDVYVSVLTNVIRKSEPPQILALPGDWIVKHVDGSFSTCTPEIFESTYKFIDIESADFSDALMWLKEGKRVARKGWNAGGQFCWMVPEGQYPARMEAIKGYYPTDIVPYGAYFALKNAQDVVVPWVPSVGDLLATDWIVIA
;
A
#
# COMPACT_ATOMS: atom_id res chain seq x y z
N MET A 1 13.59 4.13 -7.35
CA MET A 1 13.39 5.30 -6.46
C MET A 1 12.66 4.77 -5.23
N LEU A 2 13.31 4.84 -4.07
CA LEU A 2 12.74 4.40 -2.80
C LEU A 2 11.57 5.30 -2.44
N ASN A 3 10.40 4.71 -2.16
CA ASN A 3 9.20 5.41 -1.73
C ASN A 3 9.48 6.07 -0.36
N PRO A 4 9.38 7.40 -0.24
CA PRO A 4 9.73 8.14 0.98
C PRO A 4 8.70 8.00 2.11
N LYS A 5 7.69 7.12 1.98
CA LYS A 5 6.70 6.85 3.03
C LYS A 5 7.21 6.00 4.19
N ASN A 6 8.39 5.38 4.08
CA ASN A 6 8.99 4.64 5.20
C ASN A 6 9.69 5.61 6.16
N GLY A 7 8.87 6.35 6.92
CA GLY A 7 9.28 6.94 8.17
C GLY A 7 9.95 5.85 9.02
N ALA A 8 11.16 6.14 9.49
CA ALA A 8 12.03 5.27 10.26
C ALA A 8 11.26 4.19 11.04
N MET A 9 11.33 2.94 10.57
CA MET A 9 10.99 1.81 11.41
C MET A 9 12.11 1.72 12.44
N TYR A 10 11.81 2.24 13.64
CA TYR A 10 12.65 2.12 14.81
C TYR A 10 12.72 0.64 15.18
N PHE A 11 13.68 -0.09 14.60
CA PHE A 11 14.26 -1.23 15.29
C PHE A 11 14.83 -0.64 16.58
N CYS A 12 14.37 -1.17 17.72
CA CYS A 12 14.74 -0.82 19.09
C CYS A 12 15.98 0.07 19.17
N ASN A 13 15.86 1.23 19.81
CA ASN A 13 16.97 2.15 20.04
C ASN A 13 18.20 1.33 20.45
N ALA A 14 19.35 1.55 19.80
CA ALA A 14 20.59 0.84 20.12
C ALA A 14 20.92 0.88 21.63
N GLU A 15 20.48 1.92 22.33
CA GLU A 15 20.59 2.07 23.79
C GLU A 15 19.74 1.06 24.60
N GLU A 16 18.65 0.52 24.04
CA GLU A 16 17.85 -0.55 24.68
C GLU A 16 18.52 -1.92 24.53
N ILE A 17 19.16 -2.18 23.38
CA ILE A 17 19.94 -3.40 23.12
C ILE A 17 21.14 -3.50 24.08
N GLU A 18 21.74 -2.37 24.44
CA GLU A 18 22.91 -2.29 25.30
C GLU A 18 22.61 -2.60 26.77
N LYS A 19 21.39 -2.31 27.25
CA LYS A 19 20.98 -2.60 28.64
C LYS A 19 20.81 -4.09 28.93
N ASP A 20 20.38 -4.86 27.93
CA ASP A 20 20.08 -6.28 28.08
C ASP A 20 21.24 -7.20 27.65
N TYR A 21 22.27 -6.66 27.00
CA TYR A 21 23.43 -7.44 26.55
C TYR A 21 24.39 -7.75 27.71
N THR A 22 24.50 -9.04 28.05
CA THR A 22 25.58 -9.56 28.90
C THR A 22 26.37 -10.62 28.13
N PRO A 23 27.72 -10.50 27.99
CA PRO A 23 28.54 -11.43 27.20
C PRO A 23 28.50 -12.90 27.67
N ALA A 24 27.91 -13.17 28.84
CA ALA A 24 27.85 -14.48 29.47
C ALA A 24 26.52 -15.23 29.23
N ASN A 25 25.50 -14.59 28.65
CA ASN A 25 24.20 -15.20 28.41
C ASN A 25 23.81 -15.05 26.95
N ASP A 26 23.31 -16.15 26.36
CA ASP A 26 22.56 -16.15 25.09
C ASP A 26 21.45 -15.10 25.20
N THR A 27 21.74 -13.87 24.79
CA THR A 27 20.84 -12.73 24.95
C THR A 27 19.82 -12.84 23.85
N GLN A 28 18.68 -13.48 24.14
CA GLN A 28 17.55 -13.57 23.24
C GLN A 28 16.89 -12.19 23.18
N ILE A 29 17.30 -11.36 22.22
CA ILE A 29 16.64 -10.09 21.96
C ILE A 29 15.33 -10.40 21.24
N THR A 30 14.21 -10.17 21.93
CA THR A 30 12.87 -10.28 21.35
C THR A 30 12.51 -8.93 20.76
N LEU A 31 12.53 -8.81 19.43
CA LEU A 31 12.02 -7.62 18.76
C LEU A 31 10.48 -7.60 18.83
N SER A 32 9.89 -6.41 18.87
CA SER A 32 8.44 -6.23 18.78
C SER A 32 7.86 -6.98 17.57
N PRO A 33 6.62 -7.50 17.64
CA PRO A 33 6.01 -8.25 16.55
C PRO A 33 5.95 -7.38 15.28
N ILE A 34 6.43 -7.93 14.16
CA ILE A 34 6.34 -7.22 12.88
C ILE A 34 4.97 -7.52 12.29
N THR A 35 4.18 -6.46 12.10
CA THR A 35 2.77 -6.56 11.67
C THR A 35 2.50 -5.90 10.32
N ASP A 36 3.47 -5.15 9.77
CA ASP A 36 3.33 -4.37 8.54
C ASP A 36 3.63 -5.21 7.29
N PHE A 37 2.92 -6.33 7.12
CA PHE A 37 2.98 -7.08 5.86
C PHE A 37 2.20 -6.35 4.77
N GLU A 38 2.83 -6.20 3.60
CA GLU A 38 2.19 -5.64 2.41
C GLU A 38 1.73 -6.77 1.47
N LYS A 39 0.72 -6.51 0.62
CA LYS A 39 0.22 -7.54 -0.30
C LYS A 39 0.98 -7.53 -1.62
N TYR A 40 1.24 -8.72 -2.13
CA TYR A 40 1.88 -8.95 -3.42
C TYR A 40 1.16 -10.07 -4.19
N SER A 41 1.21 -10.04 -5.52
CA SER A 41 0.75 -11.13 -6.38
C SER A 41 1.93 -11.86 -7.02
N SER A 42 1.88 -13.18 -7.05
CA SER A 42 2.63 -14.01 -8.00
C SER A 42 1.69 -14.50 -9.11
N SER A 43 2.15 -15.37 -10.02
CA SER A 43 1.34 -15.85 -11.17
C SER A 43 -0.01 -16.46 -10.77
N ASP A 44 -0.09 -17.07 -9.58
CA ASP A 44 -1.23 -17.91 -9.18
C ASP A 44 -1.77 -17.61 -7.76
N GLU A 45 -1.16 -16.68 -7.02
CA GLU A 45 -1.55 -16.39 -5.63
C GLU A 45 -1.32 -14.94 -5.22
N VAL A 46 -2.11 -14.50 -4.23
CA VAL A 46 -1.88 -13.26 -3.48
C VAL A 46 -1.26 -13.63 -2.14
N VAL A 47 -0.12 -13.02 -1.83
CA VAL A 47 0.64 -13.25 -0.60
C VAL A 47 0.79 -11.96 0.19
N GLU A 48 1.09 -12.09 1.47
CA GLU A 48 1.52 -11.00 2.34
C GLU A 48 3.04 -11.10 2.50
N ALA A 49 3.80 -10.03 2.30
CA ALA A 49 5.25 -10.07 2.42
C ALA A 49 5.84 -8.86 3.14
N LEU A 50 7.00 -9.07 3.74
CA LEU A 50 7.74 -8.10 4.53
C LEU A 50 9.24 -8.26 4.27
N GLN A 51 9.94 -7.14 4.00
CA GLN A 51 11.39 -7.15 3.89
C GLN A 51 12.05 -7.06 5.27
N ILE A 52 13.01 -7.93 5.54
CA ILE A 52 13.85 -7.83 6.73
C ILE A 52 14.82 -6.66 6.51
N PRO A 53 14.84 -5.68 7.44
CA PRO A 53 15.71 -4.51 7.32
C PRO A 53 17.19 -4.90 7.22
N LEU A 54 17.97 -4.06 6.54
CA LEU A 54 19.41 -4.10 6.65
C LEU A 54 19.83 -3.55 8.02
N LEU A 55 20.45 -4.39 8.85
CA LEU A 55 20.97 -4.02 10.18
C LEU A 55 22.28 -3.21 10.05
N GLY A 56 22.20 -2.04 9.41
CA GLY A 56 23.35 -1.16 9.17
C GLY A 56 24.01 -0.63 10.45
N GLY A 57 23.25 -0.51 11.54
CA GLY A 57 23.76 -0.06 12.84
C GLY A 57 24.52 -1.15 13.61
N ILE A 58 24.07 -2.41 13.55
CA ILE A 58 24.58 -3.48 14.43
C ILE A 58 26.00 -3.90 14.04
N ARG A 59 26.35 -3.90 12.74
CA ARG A 59 27.71 -4.23 12.26
C ARG A 59 28.79 -3.30 12.81
N ARG A 60 28.49 -2.02 13.05
CA ARG A 60 29.45 -1.05 13.61
C ARG A 60 29.64 -1.20 15.11
N PHE A 61 28.63 -1.67 15.83
CA PHE A 61 28.63 -1.70 17.30
C PHE A 61 29.19 -2.99 17.90
N MET A 62 29.05 -4.15 17.24
CA MET A 62 29.39 -5.44 17.88
C MET A 62 30.60 -6.19 17.27
N GLY A 63 31.20 -5.71 16.17
CA GLY A 63 32.32 -6.43 15.52
C GLY A 63 31.95 -7.82 14.98
N LEU A 64 30.67 -8.17 14.96
CA LEU A 64 30.15 -9.47 14.52
C LEU A 64 30.04 -9.49 12.99
N THR A 65 30.76 -10.42 12.36
CA THR A 65 30.78 -10.59 10.89
C THR A 65 29.66 -11.49 10.37
N ASN A 66 29.07 -12.35 11.22
CA ASN A 66 28.02 -13.30 10.87
C ASN A 66 26.89 -13.29 11.91
N ILE A 67 25.80 -12.57 11.65
CA ILE A 67 24.59 -12.58 12.47
C ILE A 67 23.54 -13.43 11.76
N ASN A 68 23.15 -14.56 12.37
CA ASN A 68 22.00 -15.33 11.91
C ASN A 68 20.75 -14.84 12.65
N LEU A 69 19.68 -14.55 11.92
CA LEU A 69 18.39 -14.23 12.50
C LEU A 69 17.56 -15.52 12.59
N THR A 70 16.94 -15.76 13.72
CA THR A 70 15.98 -16.86 13.89
C THR A 70 14.60 -16.27 14.05
N LEU A 71 13.75 -16.47 13.05
CA LEU A 71 12.37 -16.02 13.08
C LEU A 71 11.54 -17.06 13.82
N ARG A 72 10.86 -16.64 14.90
CA ARG A 72 9.82 -17.41 15.57
C ARG A 72 8.47 -16.96 15.02
N LEU A 73 7.82 -17.86 14.29
CA LEU A 73 6.54 -17.58 13.67
C LEU A 73 5.41 -18.08 14.56
N SER A 74 4.47 -17.20 14.89
CA SER A 74 3.17 -17.56 15.46
C SER A 74 2.11 -17.54 14.34
N GLN A 75 1.01 -18.27 14.51
CA GLN A 75 -0.11 -18.28 13.57
C GLN A 75 -0.75 -16.89 13.35
N LYS A 76 -0.50 -15.93 14.26
CA LYS A 76 -1.00 -14.55 14.16
C LYS A 76 0.09 -13.49 14.01
N ASP A 77 1.28 -13.71 14.58
CA ASP A 77 2.32 -12.70 14.69
C ASP A 77 3.69 -13.27 14.28
N VAL A 78 4.55 -12.45 13.67
CA VAL A 78 5.94 -12.82 13.39
C VAL A 78 6.86 -12.18 14.43
N TYR A 79 7.52 -13.01 15.23
CA TYR A 79 8.52 -12.58 16.21
C TYR A 79 9.92 -12.80 15.65
N VAL A 80 10.71 -11.73 15.56
CA VAL A 80 12.11 -11.84 15.14
C VAL A 80 12.99 -11.97 16.38
N SER A 81 13.67 -13.12 16.53
CA SER A 81 14.69 -13.31 17.57
C SER A 81 16.08 -13.23 16.94
N VAL A 82 16.93 -12.33 17.43
CA VAL A 82 18.34 -12.31 17.04
C VAL A 82 19.08 -13.32 17.91
N LEU A 83 19.62 -14.38 17.32
CA LEU A 83 20.51 -15.32 18.03
C LEU A 83 21.95 -15.12 17.55
N THR A 84 22.75 -14.46 18.36
CA THR A 84 24.20 -14.41 18.14
C THR A 84 24.81 -15.74 18.63
N ASN A 85 25.10 -16.65 17.70
CA ASN A 85 26.00 -17.81 17.85
C ASN A 85 25.55 -19.11 18.54
N VAL A 86 24.27 -19.48 18.62
CA VAL A 86 23.91 -20.87 18.98
C VAL A 86 22.74 -21.39 18.15
N ILE A 87 23.02 -22.30 17.21
CA ILE A 87 21.99 -23.18 16.62
C ILE A 87 21.60 -24.18 17.72
N ARG A 88 20.67 -23.81 18.61
CA ARG A 88 20.08 -24.78 19.53
C ARG A 88 19.11 -25.67 18.73
N LYS A 89 19.38 -26.97 18.70
CA LYS A 89 18.39 -28.00 18.35
C LYS A 89 17.20 -27.90 19.34
N SER A 90 16.16 -27.14 19.04
CA SER A 90 14.80 -27.43 19.56
C SER A 90 13.74 -26.45 19.05
N GLU A 91 12.66 -27.06 18.59
CA GLU A 91 11.29 -26.56 18.29
C GLU A 91 11.03 -25.97 16.90
N PRO A 92 10.32 -26.71 16.01
CA PRO A 92 9.79 -26.20 14.75
C PRO A 92 8.48 -25.39 14.93
N PRO A 93 8.13 -24.51 13.98
CA PRO A 93 8.88 -24.14 12.78
C PRO A 93 9.74 -22.88 13.02
N GLN A 94 11.06 -23.05 12.92
CA GLN A 94 12.01 -21.93 12.81
C GLN A 94 12.34 -21.74 11.33
N ILE A 95 12.18 -20.52 10.81
CA ILE A 95 12.66 -20.17 9.47
C ILE A 95 13.92 -19.33 9.62
N LEU A 96 14.96 -19.71 8.88
CA LEU A 96 16.22 -18.98 8.79
C LEU A 96 16.09 -17.89 7.73
N ALA A 97 16.53 -16.69 8.09
CA ALA A 97 16.59 -15.55 7.17
C ALA A 97 17.80 -14.68 7.48
N LEU A 98 18.29 -13.98 6.48
CA LEU A 98 19.36 -12.99 6.62
C LEU A 98 18.77 -11.58 6.60
N PRO A 99 19.45 -10.59 7.21
CA PRO A 99 19.11 -9.19 7.00
C PRO A 99 19.06 -8.87 5.50
N GLY A 100 17.95 -8.30 5.04
CA GLY A 100 17.67 -8.03 3.62
C GLY A 100 16.76 -9.06 2.95
N ASP A 101 16.64 -10.29 3.46
CA ASP A 101 15.73 -11.29 2.90
C ASP A 101 14.26 -10.89 3.11
N TRP A 102 13.37 -11.49 2.32
CA TRP A 102 11.94 -11.31 2.43
C TRP A 102 11.29 -12.47 3.18
N ILE A 103 10.31 -12.15 4.02
CA ILE A 103 9.39 -13.11 4.63
C ILE A 103 8.10 -13.05 3.84
N VAL A 104 7.63 -14.20 3.37
CA VAL A 104 6.38 -14.33 2.62
C VAL A 104 5.41 -15.19 3.43
N LYS A 105 4.19 -14.71 3.59
CA LYS A 105 3.06 -15.38 4.22
C LYS A 105 2.06 -15.76 3.14
N HIS A 106 1.82 -17.06 3.03
CA HIS A 106 0.94 -17.67 2.04
C HIS A 106 -0.52 -17.68 2.51
N VAL A 107 -1.44 -17.90 1.58
CA VAL A 107 -2.90 -17.93 1.86
C VAL A 107 -3.27 -19.01 2.87
N ASP A 108 -2.53 -20.12 2.89
CA ASP A 108 -2.73 -21.23 3.84
C ASP A 108 -2.17 -20.94 5.25
N GLY A 109 -1.58 -19.76 5.46
CA GLY A 109 -0.96 -19.35 6.71
C GLY A 109 0.46 -19.89 6.92
N SER A 110 1.02 -20.61 5.95
CA SER A 110 2.44 -20.98 5.96
C SER A 110 3.33 -19.78 5.64
N PHE A 111 4.59 -19.87 6.03
CA PHE A 111 5.59 -18.85 5.79
C PHE A 111 6.77 -19.44 5.02
N SER A 112 7.38 -18.63 4.16
CA SER A 112 8.66 -18.91 3.51
C SER A 112 9.58 -17.69 3.55
N THR A 113 10.87 -17.91 3.29
CA THR A 113 11.83 -16.83 3.08
C THR A 113 12.47 -16.93 1.71
N CYS A 114 12.82 -15.78 1.13
CA CYS A 114 13.54 -15.73 -0.13
C CYS A 114 14.46 -14.50 -0.20
N THR A 115 15.45 -14.58 -1.07
CA THR A 115 16.37 -13.46 -1.32
C THR A 115 15.64 -12.32 -2.04
N PRO A 116 16.13 -11.06 -1.94
CA PRO A 116 15.57 -9.93 -2.70
C PRO A 116 15.43 -10.21 -4.20
N GLU A 117 16.42 -10.85 -4.80
CA GLU A 117 16.43 -11.17 -6.23
C GLU A 117 15.28 -12.11 -6.64
N ILE A 118 15.04 -13.15 -5.84
CA ILE A 118 13.92 -14.08 -6.07
C ILE A 118 12.59 -13.36 -5.81
N PHE A 119 12.52 -12.54 -4.76
CA PHE A 119 11.30 -11.83 -4.42
C PHE A 119 10.87 -10.84 -5.52
N GLU A 120 11.78 -9.98 -5.96
CA GLU A 120 11.50 -8.92 -6.95
C GLU A 120 11.17 -9.47 -8.35
N SER A 121 11.72 -10.65 -8.70
CA SER A 121 11.43 -11.33 -9.96
C SER A 121 10.10 -12.09 -9.94
N THR A 122 9.64 -12.52 -8.77
CA THR A 122 8.45 -13.38 -8.61
C THR A 122 7.19 -12.59 -8.23
N TYR A 123 7.32 -11.62 -7.33
CA TYR A 123 6.19 -10.95 -6.69
C TYR A 123 6.02 -9.52 -7.21
N LYS A 124 4.77 -9.14 -7.48
CA LYS A 124 4.38 -7.78 -7.86
C LYS A 124 3.59 -7.16 -6.73
N PHE A 125 3.98 -5.96 -6.31
CA PHE A 125 3.28 -5.22 -5.26
C PHE A 125 1.83 -4.98 -5.66
N ILE A 126 0.90 -5.28 -4.74
CA ILE A 126 -0.51 -4.93 -4.84
C ILE A 126 -0.72 -3.72 -3.95
N ASP A 127 -0.98 -2.57 -4.58
CA ASP A 127 -1.44 -1.40 -3.83
C ASP A 127 -2.91 -1.62 -3.45
N ILE A 128 -3.16 -2.04 -2.20
CA ILE A 128 -4.51 -2.26 -1.66
C ILE A 128 -5.27 -0.93 -1.56
N GLU A 129 -4.57 0.21 -1.55
CA GLU A 129 -5.17 1.55 -1.60
C GLU A 129 -5.30 2.08 -3.06
N SER A 130 -5.09 1.22 -4.05
CA SER A 130 -5.33 1.54 -5.46
C SER A 130 -6.79 1.24 -5.79
N ALA A 131 -7.57 2.29 -6.02
CA ALA A 131 -8.95 2.17 -6.43
C ALA A 131 -9.05 2.33 -7.95
N ASP A 132 -9.71 1.39 -8.60
CA ASP A 132 -9.89 1.39 -10.04
C ASP A 132 -11.05 2.30 -10.45
N PHE A 133 -11.33 2.37 -11.75
CA PHE A 133 -12.45 3.17 -12.24
C PHE A 133 -13.82 2.60 -11.82
N SER A 134 -13.94 1.30 -11.54
CA SER A 134 -15.17 0.69 -11.05
C SER A 134 -15.52 1.23 -9.67
N ASP A 135 -14.53 1.32 -8.78
CA ASP A 135 -14.66 1.95 -7.46
C ASP A 135 -15.06 3.43 -7.60
N ALA A 136 -14.35 4.16 -8.47
CA ALA A 136 -14.65 5.57 -8.75
C ALA A 136 -16.09 5.76 -9.24
N LEU A 137 -16.56 4.90 -10.15
CA LEU A 137 -17.91 4.93 -10.69
C LEU A 137 -18.97 4.68 -9.60
N MET A 138 -18.71 3.79 -8.65
CA MET A 138 -19.60 3.57 -7.50
C MET A 138 -19.71 4.83 -6.64
N TRP A 139 -18.59 5.46 -6.31
CA TRP A 139 -18.59 6.70 -5.55
C TRP A 139 -19.28 7.85 -6.29
N LEU A 140 -19.07 7.97 -7.60
CA LEU A 140 -19.76 8.96 -8.43
C LEU A 140 -21.29 8.79 -8.38
N LYS A 141 -21.78 7.55 -8.45
CA LYS A 141 -23.22 7.23 -8.31
C LYS A 141 -23.76 7.53 -6.92
N GLU A 142 -22.93 7.43 -5.89
CA GLU A 142 -23.25 7.85 -4.52
C GLU A 142 -23.22 9.38 -4.33
N GLY A 143 -22.95 10.16 -5.39
CA GLY A 143 -22.89 11.62 -5.34
C GLY A 143 -21.58 12.16 -4.75
N LYS A 144 -20.57 11.30 -4.56
CA LYS A 144 -19.25 11.72 -4.09
C LYS A 144 -18.47 12.42 -5.20
N ARG A 145 -17.47 13.20 -4.78
CA ARG A 145 -16.46 13.78 -5.65
C ARG A 145 -15.24 12.86 -5.65
N VAL A 146 -14.69 12.59 -6.84
CA VAL A 146 -13.51 11.73 -6.99
C VAL A 146 -12.44 12.43 -7.81
N ALA A 147 -11.18 12.05 -7.57
CA ALA A 147 -10.02 12.57 -8.26
C ALA A 147 -8.98 11.48 -8.45
N ARG A 148 -8.00 11.72 -9.32
CA ARG A 148 -6.81 10.87 -9.47
C ARG A 148 -5.71 11.39 -8.54
N LYS A 149 -4.94 10.51 -7.88
CA LYS A 149 -3.81 10.91 -7.02
C LYS A 149 -2.81 11.79 -7.79
N GLY A 150 -2.60 11.50 -9.08
CA GLY A 150 -1.67 12.22 -9.95
C GLY A 150 -2.21 13.46 -10.68
N TRP A 151 -3.47 13.88 -10.48
CA TRP A 151 -3.97 15.08 -11.14
C TRP A 151 -3.24 16.34 -10.63
N ASN A 152 -2.63 17.07 -11.57
CA ASN A 152 -1.71 18.19 -11.34
C ASN A 152 -2.23 19.17 -10.28
N ALA A 153 -1.60 19.08 -9.09
CA ALA A 153 -1.59 20.03 -7.98
C ALA A 153 -2.86 20.88 -7.78
N GLY A 154 -3.88 20.25 -7.20
CA GLY A 154 -4.89 20.92 -6.36
C GLY A 154 -6.21 21.24 -7.04
N GLY A 155 -7.26 20.52 -6.64
CA GLY A 155 -8.65 20.94 -6.87
C GLY A 155 -9.31 20.49 -8.16
N GLN A 156 -8.68 19.57 -8.90
CA GLN A 156 -9.34 18.82 -9.97
C GLN A 156 -10.14 17.67 -9.39
N PHE A 157 -11.39 17.54 -9.81
CA PHE A 157 -12.26 16.43 -9.42
C PHE A 157 -13.43 16.30 -10.37
N CYS A 158 -13.98 15.10 -10.43
CA CYS A 158 -15.22 14.82 -11.14
C CYS A 158 -16.33 14.39 -10.18
N TRP A 159 -17.56 14.60 -10.61
CA TRP A 159 -18.78 14.19 -9.92
C TRP A 159 -19.88 13.86 -10.92
N MET A 160 -20.90 13.14 -10.47
CA MET A 160 -22.10 12.88 -11.25
C MET A 160 -23.11 14.01 -11.06
N VAL A 161 -23.55 14.61 -12.17
CA VAL A 161 -24.72 15.48 -12.20
C VAL A 161 -25.93 14.60 -12.46
N PRO A 162 -26.92 14.53 -11.54
CA PRO A 162 -28.12 13.73 -11.76
C PRO A 162 -28.96 14.33 -12.88
N GLU A 163 -29.87 13.53 -13.44
CA GLU A 163 -30.87 14.03 -14.38
C GLU A 163 -31.72 15.13 -13.74
N GLY A 164 -32.21 16.05 -14.56
CA GLY A 164 -32.97 17.17 -14.07
C GLY A 164 -33.59 18.01 -15.18
N GLN A 165 -34.29 19.06 -14.78
CA GLN A 165 -34.93 20.00 -15.69
C GLN A 165 -34.55 21.41 -15.30
N TYR A 166 -34.10 22.19 -16.27
CA TYR A 166 -33.61 23.55 -16.04
C TYR A 166 -34.16 24.52 -17.10
N PRO A 167 -34.35 25.80 -16.76
CA PRO A 167 -34.73 26.81 -17.75
C PRO A 167 -33.71 26.91 -18.87
N ALA A 168 -34.18 27.10 -20.11
CA ALA A 168 -33.35 27.33 -21.29
C ALA A 168 -32.43 28.54 -21.08
N ARG A 169 -31.11 28.31 -21.14
CA ARG A 169 -30.10 29.37 -20.97
C ARG A 169 -29.54 29.91 -22.29
N MET A 170 -29.52 29.08 -23.33
CA MET A 170 -28.92 29.43 -24.62
C MET A 170 -30.01 29.69 -25.66
N GLU A 171 -29.81 30.69 -26.52
CA GLU A 171 -30.75 30.98 -27.62
C GLU A 171 -31.03 29.77 -28.50
N ALA A 172 -30.03 28.90 -28.69
CA ALA A 172 -30.16 27.68 -29.50
C ALA A 172 -31.23 26.69 -29.01
N ILE A 173 -31.71 26.81 -27.77
CA ILE A 173 -32.72 25.88 -27.20
C ILE A 173 -34.00 26.60 -26.72
N LYS A 174 -34.05 27.93 -26.79
CA LYS A 174 -35.26 28.70 -26.44
C LYS A 174 -36.37 28.48 -27.47
N GLY A 175 -37.60 28.35 -27.01
CA GLY A 175 -38.80 28.03 -27.80
C GLY A 175 -38.89 26.58 -28.27
N TYR A 176 -37.88 25.74 -28.00
CA TYR A 176 -37.86 24.36 -28.47
C TYR A 176 -38.72 23.43 -27.60
N TYR A 177 -38.66 23.62 -26.28
CA TYR A 177 -39.46 22.85 -25.33
C TYR A 177 -40.67 23.66 -24.87
N PRO A 178 -41.82 23.01 -24.59
CA PRO A 178 -42.92 23.65 -23.88
C PRO A 178 -42.39 24.31 -22.60
N THR A 179 -42.83 25.55 -22.35
CA THR A 179 -42.43 26.36 -21.19
C THR A 179 -40.93 26.68 -21.04
N ASP A 180 -40.11 26.42 -22.06
CA ASP A 180 -38.66 26.63 -22.04
C ASP A 180 -37.94 25.92 -20.88
N ILE A 181 -38.49 24.78 -20.44
CA ILE A 181 -37.87 23.89 -19.48
C ILE A 181 -37.20 22.73 -20.23
N VAL A 182 -35.88 22.67 -20.15
CA VAL A 182 -35.05 21.70 -20.89
C VAL A 182 -34.77 20.49 -20.00
N PRO A 183 -35.14 19.27 -20.44
CA PRO A 183 -34.74 18.04 -19.76
C PRO A 183 -33.29 17.69 -20.08
N TYR A 184 -32.49 17.48 -19.04
CA TYR A 184 -31.11 17.01 -19.14
C TYR A 184 -30.99 15.62 -18.52
N GLY A 185 -30.39 14.68 -19.27
CA GLY A 185 -29.98 13.39 -18.72
C GLY A 185 -28.81 13.55 -17.75
N ALA A 186 -28.56 12.51 -16.94
CA ALA A 186 -27.40 12.49 -16.06
C ALA A 186 -26.09 12.46 -16.86
N TYR A 187 -25.05 13.12 -16.35
CA TYR A 187 -23.73 13.17 -16.96
C TYR A 187 -22.65 13.38 -15.89
N PHE A 188 -21.38 13.19 -16.25
CA PHE A 188 -20.28 13.56 -15.36
C PHE A 188 -19.76 14.95 -15.68
N ALA A 189 -19.44 15.70 -14.64
CA ALA A 189 -18.75 16.98 -14.76
C ALA A 189 -17.33 16.85 -14.19
N LEU A 190 -16.41 17.63 -14.75
CA LEU A 190 -15.04 17.77 -14.28
C LEU A 190 -14.79 19.24 -14.00
N LYS A 191 -14.26 19.54 -12.81
CA LYS A 191 -13.57 20.79 -12.55
C LYS A 191 -12.11 20.59 -12.94
N ASN A 192 -11.67 21.25 -14.00
CA ASN A 192 -10.32 21.07 -14.54
C ASN A 192 -9.28 21.90 -13.77
N ALA A 193 -8.01 21.76 -14.18
CA ALA A 193 -6.88 22.46 -13.55
C ALA A 193 -6.96 23.99 -13.70
N GLN A 194 -7.81 24.49 -14.60
CA GLN A 194 -8.04 25.91 -14.85
C GLN A 194 -9.23 26.46 -14.05
N ASP A 195 -9.75 25.69 -13.08
CA ASP A 195 -10.91 26.08 -12.26
C ASP A 195 -12.22 26.17 -13.05
N VAL A 196 -12.29 25.56 -14.24
CA VAL A 196 -13.47 25.56 -15.12
C VAL A 196 -14.20 24.24 -15.02
N VAL A 197 -15.53 24.31 -14.94
CA VAL A 197 -16.41 23.14 -15.01
C VAL A 197 -16.74 22.82 -16.46
N VAL A 198 -16.47 21.59 -16.86
CA VAL A 198 -16.76 21.07 -18.20
C VAL A 198 -17.50 19.73 -18.10
N PRO A 199 -18.35 19.37 -19.09
CA PRO A 199 -18.80 18.00 -19.25
C PRO A 199 -17.59 17.08 -19.40
N TRP A 200 -17.60 15.96 -18.70
CA TRP A 200 -16.50 15.01 -18.69
C TRP A 200 -16.95 13.66 -19.22
N VAL A 201 -16.20 13.18 -20.20
CA VAL A 201 -16.26 11.81 -20.69
C VAL A 201 -14.95 11.17 -20.25
N PRO A 202 -14.97 10.15 -19.38
CA PRO A 202 -13.76 9.44 -18.98
C PRO A 202 -13.01 8.95 -20.22
N SER A 203 -11.75 9.34 -20.34
CA SER A 203 -10.87 8.84 -21.40
C SER A 203 -10.49 7.39 -21.12
N VAL A 204 -9.96 6.68 -22.12
CA VAL A 204 -9.38 5.33 -21.88
C VAL A 204 -8.31 5.38 -20.78
N GLY A 205 -7.55 6.47 -20.69
CA GLY A 205 -6.57 6.68 -19.62
C GLY A 205 -7.18 6.85 -18.24
N ASP A 206 -8.41 7.37 -18.13
CA ASP A 206 -9.17 7.46 -16.88
C ASP A 206 -9.80 6.11 -16.49
N LEU A 207 -10.21 5.32 -17.49
CA LEU A 207 -10.81 4.00 -17.28
C LEU A 207 -9.78 2.95 -16.83
N LEU A 208 -8.55 3.00 -17.34
CA LEU A 208 -7.48 2.04 -17.03
C LEU A 208 -6.69 2.37 -15.76
N ALA A 209 -7.23 3.25 -14.95
CA ALA A 209 -6.50 4.04 -14.01
C ALA A 209 -6.82 3.56 -12.59
N THR A 210 -5.80 3.34 -11.75
CA THR A 210 -5.93 2.64 -10.45
C THR A 210 -5.61 3.52 -9.23
N ASP A 211 -5.59 4.83 -9.39
CA ASP A 211 -5.28 5.79 -8.32
C ASP A 211 -6.43 6.76 -8.09
N TRP A 212 -7.67 6.26 -8.15
CA TRP A 212 -8.84 7.05 -7.78
C TRP A 212 -8.94 7.23 -6.27
N ILE A 213 -9.41 8.40 -5.85
CA ILE A 213 -9.66 8.74 -4.45
C ILE A 213 -10.95 9.55 -4.33
N VAL A 214 -11.66 9.40 -3.21
CA VAL A 214 -12.75 10.31 -2.82
C VAL A 214 -12.13 11.58 -2.22
N ILE A 215 -12.68 12.74 -2.56
CA ILE A 215 -12.29 14.02 -1.96
C ILE A 215 -13.43 14.65 -1.15
N ALA A 216 -13.06 15.32 -0.07
CA ALA A 216 -13.99 15.93 0.89
C ALA A 216 -14.74 17.12 0.32
#